data_AF-Q1RPT8-F1
#
_entry.id   AF-Q1RPT8-F1
#
_cell.length_a   1.000
_cell.length_b   1.000
_cell.length_c   1.000
_cell.angle_alpha   90.00
_cell.angle_beta   90.00
_cell.angle_gamma   90.00
#
_symmetry.space_group_name_H-M   'P 1'
#
loop_
_entity.id
_entity.type
_entity.pdbx_description
1 polymer ?
#
loop_
_entity_poly.entity_id
_entity_poly.type
_entity_poly.pdbx_seq_one_letter_code
_entity_poly.pdbx_strand_id
1 'polypeptide(L)'
;MASNFLKQITKLSLQLTDYKGALGSIREEIEKFAEIREYPRIGQLGIGLVIVNLALEDSVAALKDYGWVICQSPDFQTSEDGRVCENLIGFYEAGDDESFQNVLKCGALRSMDNEYLRVMKILKAPSGNAGLGDGQEDDDDEGLC
;
A
#
# COMPACT_ATOMS: atom_id res chain seq x y z
N MET A 1 -25.62 -4.08 0.71
CA MET A 1 -25.34 -4.54 2.10
C MET A 1 -24.01 -5.31 2.19
N ALA A 2 -23.71 -6.22 1.26
CA ALA A 2 -22.46 -6.99 1.28
C ALA A 2 -21.18 -6.14 1.16
N SER A 3 -21.16 -5.10 0.33
CA SER A 3 -19.98 -4.22 0.15
C SER A 3 -19.60 -3.47 1.43
N ASN A 4 -20.58 -2.91 2.16
CA ASN A 4 -20.30 -2.24 3.44
C ASN A 4 -19.76 -3.21 4.50
N PHE A 5 -20.19 -4.48 4.47
CA PHE A 5 -19.70 -5.49 5.41
C PHE A 5 -18.23 -5.85 5.11
N LEU A 6 -17.88 -6.07 3.84
CA LEU A 6 -16.49 -6.32 3.44
C LEU A 6 -15.60 -5.12 3.76
N LYS A 7 -16.06 -3.91 3.45
CA LYS A 7 -15.32 -2.69 3.80
C LYS A 7 -15.04 -2.60 5.31
N GLN A 8 -15.99 -2.99 6.16
CA GLN A 8 -15.77 -3.02 7.61
C GLN A 8 -14.78 -4.11 8.03
N ILE A 9 -14.84 -5.30 7.45
CA ILE A 9 -13.86 -6.37 7.69
C ILE A 9 -12.46 -5.88 7.34
N THR A 10 -12.29 -5.31 6.14
CA THR A 10 -11.00 -4.78 5.69
C THR A 10 -10.46 -3.75 6.69
N LYS A 11 -11.30 -2.81 7.15
CA LYS A 11 -10.88 -1.81 8.16
C LYS A 11 -10.47 -2.45 9.48
N LEU A 12 -11.23 -3.43 9.98
CA LEU A 12 -10.90 -4.16 11.20
C LEU A 12 -9.58 -4.95 11.05
N SER A 13 -9.39 -5.65 9.95
CA SER A 13 -8.16 -6.42 9.69
C SER A 13 -6.92 -5.52 9.64
N LEU A 14 -7.00 -4.36 8.99
CA LEU A 14 -5.91 -3.38 8.98
C LEU A 14 -5.64 -2.80 10.37
N GLN A 15 -6.69 -2.56 11.16
CA GLN A 15 -6.54 -2.10 12.55
C GLN A 15 -5.90 -3.15 13.46
N LEU A 16 -6.17 -4.44 13.22
CA LEU A 16 -5.62 -5.56 13.98
C LEU A 16 -4.26 -6.02 13.45
N THR A 17 -3.66 -5.32 12.49
CA THR A 17 -2.42 -5.72 11.80
C THR A 17 -2.48 -7.11 11.13
N ASP A 18 -3.70 -7.63 10.91
CA ASP A 18 -3.93 -8.84 10.14
C ASP A 18 -3.98 -8.50 8.64
N TYR A 19 -2.80 -8.24 8.09
CA TYR A 19 -2.66 -7.88 6.69
C TYR A 19 -3.13 -8.99 5.74
N LYS A 20 -2.98 -10.26 6.12
CA LYS A 20 -3.43 -11.39 5.28
C LYS A 20 -4.95 -11.45 5.20
N GLY A 21 -5.65 -11.27 6.33
CA GLY A 21 -7.10 -11.15 6.34
C GLY A 21 -7.58 -9.94 5.54
N ALA A 22 -6.90 -8.79 5.66
CA ALA A 22 -7.22 -7.61 4.88
C ALA A 22 -7.08 -7.85 3.37
N LEU A 23 -5.99 -8.47 2.92
CA LEU A 23 -5.79 -8.82 1.50
C LEU A 23 -6.91 -9.72 0.96
N GLY A 24 -7.30 -10.75 1.72
CA GLY A 24 -8.41 -11.63 1.34
C GLY A 24 -9.73 -10.86 1.18
N SER A 25 -10.06 -10.01 2.16
CA SER A 25 -11.27 -9.18 2.14
C SER A 25 -11.29 -8.19 0.98
N ILE A 26 -10.15 -7.54 0.68
CA ILE A 26 -10.03 -6.61 -0.45
C ILE A 26 -10.23 -7.32 -1.78
N ARG A 27 -9.64 -8.52 -1.98
CA ARG A 27 -9.83 -9.29 -3.21
C ARG A 27 -11.29 -9.68 -3.42
N GLU A 28 -11.97 -10.15 -2.37
CA GLU A 28 -13.41 -10.46 -2.44
C GLU A 28 -14.25 -9.20 -2.78
N GLU A 29 -13.87 -8.04 -2.24
CA GLU A 29 -14.55 -6.78 -2.54
C GLU A 29 -14.35 -6.35 -4.01
N ILE A 30 -13.15 -6.53 -4.55
CA ILE A 30 -12.85 -6.26 -5.98
C ILE A 30 -13.68 -7.16 -6.89
N GLU A 31 -13.75 -8.47 -6.61
CA GLU A 31 -14.55 -9.41 -7.42
C GLU A 31 -16.02 -8.97 -7.47
N LYS A 32 -16.60 -8.58 -6.34
CA LYS A 32 -17.98 -8.06 -6.29
C LYS A 32 -18.17 -6.76 -7.08
N PHE A 33 -17.20 -5.84 -7.04
CA PHE A 33 -17.28 -4.61 -7.83
C PHE A 33 -17.04 -4.85 -9.33
N ALA A 34 -16.25 -5.87 -9.69
CA ALA A 34 -16.06 -6.29 -11.08
C ALA A 34 -17.37 -6.86 -11.67
N GLU A 35 -18.11 -7.66 -10.91
CA GLU A 35 -19.41 -8.22 -11.33
C GLU A 35 -20.42 -7.12 -11.71
N ILE A 36 -20.46 -6.02 -10.94
CA ILE A 36 -21.37 -4.90 -11.17
C ILE A 36 -20.75 -3.76 -11.99
N ARG A 37 -19.53 -3.94 -12.50
CA ARG A 37 -18.79 -2.97 -13.35
C ARG A 37 -18.57 -1.60 -12.72
N GLU A 38 -18.35 -1.56 -11.42
CA GLU A 38 -18.00 -0.35 -10.65
C GLU A 38 -16.48 -0.13 -10.63
N TYR A 39 -15.90 0.09 -11.81
CA TYR A 39 -14.45 0.17 -12.01
C TYR A 39 -13.70 1.21 -11.16
N PRO A 40 -14.25 2.43 -10.88
CA PRO A 40 -13.56 3.38 -10.02
C PRO A 40 -13.29 2.86 -8.59
N ARG A 41 -14.15 1.95 -8.08
CA ARG A 41 -13.92 1.31 -6.77
C ARG A 41 -12.81 0.27 -6.82
N ILE A 42 -12.70 -0.45 -7.93
CA ILE A 42 -11.63 -1.42 -8.16
C ILE A 42 -10.28 -0.72 -8.13
N GLY A 43 -10.16 0.48 -8.72
CA GLY A 43 -8.93 1.27 -8.68
C GLY A 43 -8.45 1.59 -7.26
N GLN A 44 -9.34 2.11 -6.41
CA GLN A 44 -9.05 2.39 -5.00
C GLN A 44 -8.65 1.12 -4.21
N LEU A 45 -9.35 0.01 -4.45
CA LEU A 45 -9.03 -1.26 -3.80
C LEU A 45 -7.71 -1.86 -4.29
N GLY A 46 -7.37 -1.65 -5.57
CA GLY A 46 -6.08 -2.04 -6.14
C GLY A 46 -4.90 -1.32 -5.47
N ILE A 47 -5.03 -0.02 -5.21
CA ILE A 47 -4.08 0.72 -4.38
C ILE A 47 -3.99 0.08 -2.99
N GLY A 48 -5.13 -0.27 -2.39
CA GLY A 48 -5.18 -0.94 -1.10
C GLY A 48 -4.40 -2.26 -1.06
N LEU A 49 -4.51 -3.11 -2.09
CA LEU A 49 -3.72 -4.34 -2.19
C LEU A 49 -2.22 -4.06 -2.22
N VAL A 50 -1.79 -3.11 -3.04
CA VAL A 50 -0.36 -2.77 -3.17
C VAL A 50 0.19 -2.27 -1.84
N ILE A 51 -0.47 -1.32 -1.18
CA ILE A 51 -0.04 -0.80 0.13
C ILE A 51 0.12 -1.93 1.15
N VAL A 52 -0.84 -2.85 1.21
CA VAL A 52 -0.85 -3.92 2.22
C VAL A 52 0.22 -4.97 1.93
N ASN A 53 0.46 -5.33 0.67
CA ASN A 53 1.55 -6.25 0.30
C ASN A 53 2.93 -5.61 0.56
N LEU A 54 3.10 -4.32 0.27
CA LEU A 54 4.35 -3.62 0.58
C LEU A 54 4.57 -3.50 2.10
N ALA A 55 3.51 -3.38 2.91
CA ALA A 55 3.61 -3.43 4.37
C ALA A 55 4.01 -4.81 4.91
N LEU A 56 3.83 -5.86 4.11
CA LEU A 56 4.33 -7.22 4.36
C LEU A 56 5.72 -7.45 3.78
N GLU A 57 6.37 -6.41 3.24
CA GLU A 57 7.65 -6.47 2.55
C GLU A 57 7.66 -7.42 1.34
N ASP A 58 6.50 -7.66 0.73
CA ASP A 58 6.33 -8.61 -0.38
C ASP A 58 6.00 -7.87 -1.68
N SER A 59 7.03 -7.32 -2.34
CA SER A 59 6.88 -6.60 -3.62
C SER A 59 6.39 -7.52 -4.75
N VAL A 60 6.75 -8.80 -4.70
CA VAL A 60 6.35 -9.81 -5.70
C VAL A 60 4.85 -10.07 -5.60
N ALA A 61 4.31 -10.19 -4.39
CA ALA A 61 2.87 -10.27 -4.18
C ALA A 61 2.16 -8.98 -4.59
N ALA A 62 2.74 -7.81 -4.32
CA ALA A 62 2.18 -6.53 -4.75
C ALA A 62 2.06 -6.45 -6.28
N LEU A 63 3.10 -6.84 -7.01
CA LEU A 63 3.11 -6.87 -8.48
C LEU A 63 2.10 -7.90 -9.03
N LYS A 64 1.98 -9.06 -8.39
CA LYS A 64 1.00 -10.09 -8.78
C LYS A 64 -0.43 -9.59 -8.60
N ASP A 65 -0.72 -8.97 -7.47
CA ASP A 65 -2.04 -8.39 -7.21
C ASP A 65 -2.34 -7.24 -8.16
N TYR A 66 -1.36 -6.37 -8.44
CA TYR A 66 -1.48 -5.31 -9.44
C TYR A 66 -1.89 -5.88 -10.82
N GLY A 67 -1.19 -6.91 -11.29
CA GLY A 67 -1.51 -7.59 -12.54
C GLY A 67 -2.91 -8.24 -12.52
N TRP A 68 -3.31 -8.82 -11.39
CA TRP A 68 -4.66 -9.37 -11.22
C TRP A 68 -5.75 -8.28 -11.29
N VAL A 69 -5.52 -7.11 -10.70
CA VAL A 69 -6.46 -5.98 -10.78
C VAL A 69 -6.62 -5.49 -12.22
N ILE A 70 -5.54 -5.43 -13.01
CA ILE A 70 -5.63 -5.10 -14.45
C ILE A 70 -6.55 -6.10 -15.17
N CYS A 71 -6.46 -7.40 -14.86
CA CYS A 71 -7.36 -8.40 -15.46
C CYS A 71 -8.84 -8.17 -15.11
N GLN A 72 -9.16 -7.60 -13.95
CA GLN A 72 -10.53 -7.26 -13.55
C GLN A 72 -11.03 -5.96 -14.19
N SER A 73 -10.12 -5.01 -14.44
CA SER A 73 -10.42 -3.69 -14.99
C SER A 73 -9.28 -3.22 -15.89
N PRO A 74 -9.28 -3.54 -17.19
CA PRO A 74 -8.15 -3.23 -18.09
C PRO A 74 -7.75 -1.75 -18.11
N ASP A 75 -8.73 -0.84 -17.99
CA ASP A 75 -8.49 0.60 -17.95
C ASP A 75 -7.70 1.06 -16.71
N PHE A 76 -7.65 0.22 -15.67
CA PHE A 76 -6.88 0.47 -14.45
C PHE A 76 -5.41 0.72 -14.74
N GLN A 77 -4.80 -0.01 -15.68
CA GLN A 77 -3.39 0.18 -16.01
C GLN A 77 -3.09 1.62 -16.47
N THR A 78 -4.03 2.22 -17.22
CA THR A 78 -3.89 3.58 -17.75
C THR A 78 -4.43 4.66 -16.81
N SER A 79 -5.04 4.28 -15.69
CA SER A 79 -5.62 5.23 -14.74
C SER A 79 -4.57 5.86 -13.83
N GLU A 80 -4.94 6.92 -13.11
CA GLU A 80 -4.10 7.51 -12.07
C GLU A 80 -3.77 6.48 -10.98
N ASP A 81 -4.75 5.68 -10.58
CA ASP A 81 -4.57 4.64 -9.55
C ASP A 81 -3.55 3.58 -10.00
N GLY A 82 -3.62 3.14 -11.25
CA GLY A 82 -2.68 2.16 -11.79
C GLY A 82 -1.25 2.68 -11.85
N ARG A 83 -1.06 3.93 -12.28
CA ARG A 83 0.25 4.59 -12.31
C ARG A 83 0.84 4.78 -10.91
N VAL A 84 0.00 5.09 -9.93
CA VAL A 84 0.43 5.19 -8.53
C VAL A 84 0.94 3.82 -8.04
N CYS A 85 0.22 2.74 -8.34
CA CYS A 85 0.67 1.38 -8.01
C CYS A 85 2.00 1.02 -8.68
N GLU A 86 2.14 1.26 -9.99
CA GLU A 86 3.40 1.00 -10.71
C GLU A 86 4.57 1.75 -10.09
N ASN A 87 4.39 3.04 -9.78
CA ASN A 87 5.44 3.85 -9.17
C ASN A 87 5.80 3.34 -7.76
N LEU A 88 4.80 3.01 -6.92
CA LEU A 88 5.06 2.46 -5.58
C LEU A 88 5.89 1.17 -5.67
N ILE A 89 5.48 0.22 -6.51
CA ILE A 89 6.18 -1.05 -6.69
C ILE A 89 7.58 -0.80 -7.25
N GLY A 90 7.69 0.00 -8.32
CA GLY A 90 8.96 0.28 -8.99
C GLY A 90 9.99 0.93 -8.08
N PHE A 91 9.61 1.97 -7.32
CA PHE A 91 10.52 2.62 -6.38
C PHE A 91 10.85 1.74 -5.18
N TYR A 92 9.91 0.92 -4.71
CA TYR A 92 10.16 -0.06 -3.66
C TYR A 92 11.21 -1.09 -4.10
N GLU A 93 11.07 -1.67 -5.30
CA GLU A 93 12.03 -2.64 -5.83
C GLU A 93 13.40 -2.02 -6.18
N ALA A 94 13.42 -0.76 -6.58
CA ALA A 94 14.67 -0.01 -6.81
C ALA A 94 15.40 0.38 -5.51
N GLY A 95 14.73 0.27 -4.35
CA GLY A 95 15.26 0.77 -3.07
C GLY A 95 15.35 2.30 -2.99
N ASP A 96 14.62 3.01 -3.85
CA ASP A 96 14.56 4.48 -3.87
C ASP A 96 13.47 4.98 -2.93
N ASP A 97 13.82 5.11 -1.64
CA ASP A 97 12.88 5.59 -0.63
C ASP A 97 12.46 7.05 -0.87
N GLU A 98 13.31 7.90 -1.45
CA GLU A 98 12.95 9.30 -1.69
C GLU A 98 11.78 9.41 -2.68
N SER A 99 11.90 8.75 -3.83
CA SER A 99 10.82 8.72 -4.82
C SER A 99 9.59 7.98 -4.29
N PHE A 100 9.79 6.89 -3.55
CA PHE A 100 8.71 6.14 -2.91
C PHE A 100 7.89 7.02 -1.94
N GLN A 101 8.56 7.74 -1.03
CA GLN A 101 7.90 8.67 -0.10
C GLN A 101 7.20 9.84 -0.82
N ASN A 102 7.71 10.25 -1.98
CA ASN A 102 7.04 11.27 -2.80
C ASN A 102 5.74 10.75 -3.42
N VAL A 103 5.69 9.48 -3.85
CA VAL A 103 4.45 8.87 -4.33
C VAL A 103 3.40 8.76 -3.22
N LEU A 104 3.79 8.44 -1.98
CA LEU A 104 2.89 8.40 -0.83
C LEU A 104 2.15 9.73 -0.54
N LYS A 105 2.58 10.83 -1.15
CA LYS A 105 1.95 12.16 -1.05
C LYS A 105 0.93 12.43 -2.16
N CYS A 106 0.79 11.55 -3.16
CA CYS A 106 -0.17 11.72 -4.26
C CYS A 106 -1.63 11.77 -3.77
N GLY A 107 -2.46 12.56 -4.47
CA GLY A 107 -3.86 12.80 -4.09
C GLY A 107 -4.68 11.51 -3.97
N ALA A 108 -4.51 10.56 -4.89
CA ALA A 108 -5.16 9.25 -4.86
C ALA A 108 -4.93 8.53 -3.51
N LEU A 109 -3.67 8.45 -3.06
CA LEU A 109 -3.28 7.82 -1.78
C LEU A 109 -3.78 8.62 -0.58
N ARG A 110 -3.65 9.94 -0.62
CA ARG A 110 -4.07 10.83 0.48
C ARG A 110 -5.59 10.87 0.67
N SER A 111 -6.36 10.43 -0.32
CA SER A 111 -7.83 10.34 -0.25
C SER A 111 -8.35 9.01 0.31
N MET A 112 -7.47 8.03 0.57
CA MET A 112 -7.87 6.72 1.10
C MET A 112 -8.41 6.78 2.53
N ASP A 113 -9.13 5.73 2.93
CA ASP A 113 -9.61 5.58 4.30
C ASP A 113 -8.45 5.61 5.32
N ASN A 114 -8.72 6.14 6.52
CA ASN A 114 -7.73 6.38 7.58
C ASN A 114 -6.90 5.14 7.95
N GLU A 115 -7.47 3.95 7.82
CA GLU A 115 -6.78 2.69 8.05
C GLU A 115 -5.60 2.49 7.09
N TYR A 116 -5.81 2.74 5.78
CA TYR A 116 -4.72 2.71 4.80
C TYR A 116 -3.71 3.83 5.05
N LEU A 117 -4.18 5.04 5.42
CA LEU A 117 -3.29 6.14 5.79
C LEU A 117 -2.38 5.76 6.97
N ARG A 118 -2.85 4.93 7.90
CA ARG A 118 -2.05 4.44 9.03
C ARG A 118 -1.00 3.43 8.57
N VAL A 119 -1.35 2.52 7.66
CA VAL A 119 -0.39 1.57 7.07
C VAL A 119 0.69 2.32 6.29
N MET A 120 0.33 3.34 5.51
CA MET A 120 1.32 4.11 4.75
C MET A 120 2.37 4.81 5.62
N LYS A 121 2.08 5.11 6.89
CA LYS A 121 3.05 5.76 7.80
C LYS A 121 4.23 4.86 8.17
N ILE A 122 4.08 3.55 8.05
CA ILE A 122 5.16 2.59 8.36
C ILE A 122 5.90 2.13 7.10
N LEU A 123 5.43 2.48 5.91
CA LEU A 123 6.04 2.06 4.65
C LEU A 123 7.34 2.83 4.38
N LYS A 124 8.38 2.08 4.05
CA LYS A 124 9.65 2.58 3.51
C LYS A 124 10.14 1.63 2.43
N ALA A 125 10.75 2.15 1.37
CA ALA A 125 11.43 1.30 0.41
C ALA A 125 12.66 0.66 1.07
N PRO A 126 12.98 -0.61 0.78
CA PRO A 126 14.16 -1.27 1.30
C PRO A 126 15.39 -0.55 0.76
N SER A 127 16.03 0.26 1.60
CA SER A 127 17.29 0.91 1.26
C SER A 127 18.31 -0.21 1.06
N GLY A 128 18.71 -0.43 -0.19
CA GLY A 128 19.58 -1.54 -0.59
C GLY A 128 20.73 -1.66 0.38
N ASN A 129 20.68 -2.73 1.19
CA ASN A 129 21.54 -3.04 2.32
C ASN A 129 22.89 -2.31 2.28
N ALA A 130 22.91 -1.09 2.84
CA ALA A 130 24.15 -0.44 3.24
C ALA A 130 24.65 -1.21 4.46
N GLY A 131 25.40 -2.27 4.20
CA GLY A 131 26.30 -2.87 5.18
C GLY A 131 27.44 -1.90 5.50
N LEU A 132 27.14 -0.82 6.21
CA LEU A 132 28.02 0.12 6.91
C LEU A 132 27.09 0.81 7.94
N GLY A 133 27.08 0.45 9.22
CA GLY A 133 28.13 0.90 10.13
C GLY A 133 27.86 2.34 10.57
N ASP A 134 26.92 2.52 11.50
CA ASP A 134 26.89 3.62 12.48
C ASP A 134 25.99 3.09 13.61
N GLY A 135 26.50 2.71 14.77
CA GLY A 135 27.39 3.53 15.57
C GLY A 135 26.53 4.08 16.72
N GLN A 136 26.43 3.29 17.77
CA GLN A 136 26.00 3.74 19.07
C GLN A 136 27.02 4.75 19.62
N GLU A 137 26.57 5.88 20.14
CA GLU A 137 27.17 6.82 21.12
C GLU A 137 26.33 8.12 21.03
N ASP A 138 25.38 8.43 21.92
CA ASP A 138 25.53 8.85 23.32
C ASP A 138 26.75 9.75 23.55
N ASP A 139 26.57 11.06 23.40
CA ASP A 139 27.27 12.14 24.11
C ASP A 139 26.50 13.45 23.81
N ASP A 140 25.68 13.92 24.75
CA ASP A 140 26.04 14.94 25.74
C ASP A 140 26.04 16.37 25.15
N ASP A 141 24.99 17.15 25.43
CA ASP A 141 25.19 18.48 26.00
C ASP A 141 23.95 19.04 26.70
N GLU A 142 24.22 19.87 27.70
CA GLU A 142 23.33 20.77 28.44
C GLU A 142 22.54 20.23 29.65
N GLY A 143 23.19 20.31 30.83
CA GLY A 143 22.43 20.65 32.03
C GLY A 143 23.03 20.33 33.40
N LEU A 144 24.30 20.69 33.67
CA LEU A 144 24.82 20.76 35.05
C LEU A 144 25.33 22.18 35.34
N CYS A 145 24.51 22.94 36.04
CA CYS A 145 24.86 24.06 36.93
C CYS A 145 23.95 23.98 38.16
#